data_AF-A0A2V7RIJ8-F1
#
_entry.id   AF-A0A2V7RIJ8-F1
#
_cell.length_a   1.000
_cell.length_b   1.000
_cell.length_c   1.000
_cell.angle_alpha   90.00
_cell.angle_beta   90.00
_cell.angle_gamma   90.00
#
_symmetry.space_group_name_H-M   'P 1'
#
loop_
_entity.id
_entity.type
_entity.pdbx_description
1 polymer ?
#
loop_
_entity_poly.entity_id
_entity_poly.type
_entity_poly.pdbx_seq_one_letter_code
_entity_poly.pdbx_strand_id
1 'polypeptide(L)'
;MFRAILYTQWKWSRFPLLLGVLAGFALPLLSVQRVSSVTGYWQTRTMLASVQAWGILYPILGASLALLVGALAWAADHRGRHVYALSLPVPRWHYALLRFGAGVVLLAAPVMAVWIGGILATATVTIPTGLHAYPTMLAARFALAVFVTYALFFAISAGTVRMAGYVLGALATVLVVEVITNAAGAHVSLLENLLLALVVWPGPLDVLTGRWMLIDV
;
A
#
# COMPACT_ATOMS: atom_id res chain seq x y z
N MET A 1 -1.40 23.43 14.68
CA MET A 1 -0.16 22.80 14.18
C MET A 1 -0.40 21.82 13.04
N PHE A 2 -1.36 20.87 13.17
CA PHE A 2 -1.66 19.87 12.13
C PHE A 2 -1.86 20.45 10.71
N ARG A 3 -2.68 21.50 10.57
CA ARG A 3 -2.91 22.17 9.27
C ARG A 3 -1.62 22.62 8.57
N ALA A 4 -0.65 23.15 9.33
CA ALA A 4 0.63 23.58 8.78
C ALA A 4 1.47 22.37 8.31
N ILE A 5 1.51 21.29 9.10
CA ILE A 5 2.18 20.03 8.74
C ILE A 5 1.53 19.40 7.51
N LEU A 6 0.19 19.37 7.46
CA LEU A 6 -0.56 18.86 6.32
C LEU A 6 -0.25 19.66 5.05
N TYR A 7 -0.24 20.99 5.15
CA TYR A 7 0.08 21.87 4.03
C TYR A 7 1.51 21.71 3.54
N THR A 8 2.49 21.61 4.44
CA THR A 8 3.88 21.38 4.03
C THR A 8 4.02 20.01 3.38
N GLN A 9 3.51 18.94 3.99
CA GLN A 9 3.58 17.60 3.41
C GLN A 9 2.90 17.54 2.04
N TRP A 10 1.71 18.14 1.90
CA TRP A 10 1.03 18.29 0.60
C TRP A 10 1.91 18.96 -0.44
N LYS A 11 2.55 20.09 -0.12
CA LYS A 11 3.41 20.81 -1.07
C LYS A 11 4.53 19.94 -1.62
N TRP A 12 5.06 19.02 -0.82
CA TRP A 12 6.13 18.10 -1.22
C TRP A 12 5.60 16.84 -1.93
N SER A 13 4.40 16.36 -1.59
CA SER A 13 3.83 15.13 -2.15
C SER A 13 2.77 15.34 -3.24
N ARG A 14 2.44 16.58 -3.60
CA ARG A 14 1.35 16.92 -4.54
C ARG A 14 1.43 16.18 -5.89
N PHE A 15 2.64 16.01 -6.44
CA PHE A 15 2.79 15.36 -7.75
C PHE A 15 2.52 13.84 -7.66
N PRO A 16 3.17 13.08 -6.76
CA PRO A 16 2.79 11.69 -6.49
C PRO A 16 1.29 11.53 -6.18
N LEU A 17 0.71 12.41 -5.36
CA LEU A 17 -0.69 12.33 -4.98
C LEU A 17 -1.62 12.58 -6.17
N LEU A 18 -1.34 13.59 -6.99
CA LEU A 18 -2.15 13.89 -8.17
C LEU A 18 -2.10 12.74 -9.17
N LEU A 19 -0.91 12.21 -9.46
CA LEU A 19 -0.76 11.03 -10.32
C LEU A 19 -1.47 9.81 -9.71
N GLY A 20 -1.37 9.63 -8.40
CA GLY A 20 -2.05 8.55 -7.67
C GLY A 20 -3.55 8.63 -7.73
N VAL A 21 -4.13 9.82 -7.61
CA VAL A 21 -5.57 10.05 -7.73
C VAL A 21 -6.04 9.76 -9.15
N LEU A 22 -5.33 10.27 -10.16
CA LEU A 22 -5.67 10.02 -11.57
C LEU A 22 -5.56 8.53 -11.92
N ALA A 23 -4.46 7.88 -11.54
CA ALA A 23 -4.27 6.46 -11.77
C ALA A 23 -5.28 5.63 -11.00
N GLY A 24 -5.51 5.93 -9.71
CA GLY A 24 -6.48 5.24 -8.87
C GLY A 24 -7.90 5.32 -9.41
N PHE A 25 -8.30 6.48 -9.93
CA PHE A 25 -9.59 6.65 -10.59
C PHE A 25 -9.69 5.89 -11.93
N ALA A 26 -8.65 5.99 -12.77
CA ALA A 26 -8.66 5.41 -14.12
C ALA A 26 -8.56 3.88 -14.11
N LEU A 27 -7.81 3.30 -13.18
CA LEU A 27 -7.46 1.88 -13.19
C LEU A 27 -8.70 0.96 -13.14
N PRO A 28 -9.69 1.16 -12.26
CA PRO A 28 -10.94 0.39 -12.30
C PRO A 28 -11.69 0.53 -13.63
N LEU A 29 -11.77 1.74 -14.19
CA LEU A 29 -12.46 1.99 -15.46
C LEU A 29 -11.78 1.24 -16.61
N LEU A 30 -10.46 1.36 -16.72
CA LEU A 30 -9.66 0.67 -17.74
C LEU A 30 -9.75 -0.86 -17.61
N SER A 31 -9.84 -1.37 -16.38
CA SER A 31 -9.92 -2.81 -16.13
C SER A 31 -11.18 -3.47 -16.70
N VAL A 32 -12.26 -2.71 -16.86
CA VAL A 32 -13.57 -3.22 -17.33
C VAL A 32 -13.92 -2.81 -18.76
N GLN A 33 -13.11 -1.97 -19.42
CA GLN A 33 -13.41 -1.47 -20.77
C GLN A 33 -13.58 -2.58 -21.83
N ARG A 34 -12.91 -3.72 -21.65
CA ARG A 34 -12.96 -4.85 -22.61
C ARG A 34 -14.08 -5.85 -22.31
N VAL A 35 -14.99 -5.53 -21.40
CA VAL A 35 -16.04 -6.45 -20.93
C VAL A 35 -17.35 -6.32 -21.72
N SER A 36 -17.50 -5.30 -22.56
CA SER A 36 -18.74 -5.09 -23.33
C SER A 36 -19.03 -6.30 -24.23
N SER A 37 -20.18 -6.95 -24.02
CA SER A 37 -20.76 -8.08 -24.79
C SER A 37 -20.13 -9.47 -24.61
N VAL A 38 -20.13 -9.98 -23.37
CA VAL A 38 -19.84 -11.39 -23.05
C VAL A 38 -21.16 -12.16 -22.92
N THR A 39 -21.40 -13.17 -23.76
CA THR A 39 -22.64 -14.01 -23.72
C THR A 39 -22.38 -15.51 -23.55
N GLY A 40 -21.11 -15.97 -23.54
CA GLY A 40 -20.74 -17.39 -23.38
C GLY A 40 -19.80 -17.69 -22.20
N TYR A 41 -19.80 -18.96 -21.76
CA TYR A 41 -18.94 -19.45 -20.66
C TYR A 41 -17.45 -19.20 -20.91
N TRP A 42 -16.96 -19.56 -22.10
CA TRP A 42 -15.56 -19.34 -22.48
C TRP A 42 -15.18 -17.85 -22.48
N GLN A 43 -16.08 -17.00 -22.96
CA GLN A 43 -15.89 -15.55 -22.97
C GLN A 43 -15.87 -14.97 -21.54
N THR A 44 -16.66 -15.53 -20.63
CA THR A 44 -16.67 -15.15 -19.20
C THR A 44 -15.33 -15.50 -18.53
N ARG A 45 -14.77 -16.68 -18.84
CA ARG A 45 -13.44 -17.06 -18.33
C ARG A 45 -12.34 -16.15 -18.86
N THR A 46 -12.36 -15.80 -20.16
CA THR A 46 -11.38 -14.87 -20.75
C THR A 46 -11.52 -13.46 -20.18
N MET A 47 -12.75 -13.03 -19.91
CA MET A 47 -13.05 -11.76 -19.24
C MET A 47 -12.45 -11.73 -17.84
N LEU A 48 -12.71 -12.75 -17.01
CA LEU A 48 -12.14 -12.85 -15.66
C LEU A 48 -10.62 -12.86 -15.68
N ALA A 49 -9.99 -13.63 -16.59
CA ALA A 49 -8.55 -13.63 -16.74
C ALA A 49 -7.99 -12.24 -17.11
N SER A 50 -8.69 -11.51 -17.98
CA SER A 50 -8.32 -10.13 -18.32
C SER A 50 -8.44 -9.20 -17.11
N VAL A 51 -9.55 -9.24 -16.37
CA VAL A 51 -9.76 -8.41 -15.16
C VAL A 51 -8.73 -8.76 -14.09
N GLN A 52 -8.42 -10.04 -13.91
CA GLN A 52 -7.40 -10.52 -12.98
C GLN A 52 -5.99 -10.00 -13.33
N ALA A 53 -5.64 -9.90 -14.61
CA ALA A 53 -4.35 -9.37 -15.04
C ALA A 53 -4.16 -7.90 -14.63
N TRP A 54 -5.23 -7.10 -14.60
CA TRP A 54 -5.20 -5.72 -14.06
C TRP A 54 -5.04 -5.68 -12.54
N GLY A 55 -5.41 -6.76 -11.84
CA GLY A 55 -5.39 -6.84 -10.39
C GLY A 55 -4.03 -6.52 -9.77
N ILE A 56 -2.93 -6.90 -10.43
CA ILE A 56 -1.56 -6.65 -9.93
C ILE A 56 -1.21 -5.16 -9.86
N LEU A 57 -1.88 -4.30 -10.64
CA LEU A 57 -1.57 -2.88 -10.67
C LEU A 57 -2.08 -2.15 -9.43
N TYR A 58 -3.13 -2.64 -8.77
CA TYR A 58 -3.64 -2.05 -7.52
C TYR A 58 -2.61 -2.06 -6.38
N PRO A 59 -2.03 -3.21 -5.97
CA PRO A 59 -1.04 -3.22 -4.92
C PRO A 59 0.24 -2.47 -5.32
N ILE A 60 0.66 -2.53 -6.60
CA ILE A 60 1.82 -1.77 -7.09
C ILE A 60 1.58 -0.26 -6.94
N LEU A 61 0.42 0.23 -7.37
CA LEU A 61 0.05 1.64 -7.23
C LEU A 61 0.00 2.04 -5.75
N GLY A 62 -0.66 1.24 -4.92
CA GLY A 62 -0.79 1.50 -3.49
C GLY A 62 0.57 1.57 -2.78
N ALA A 63 1.44 0.59 -3.04
CA ALA A 63 2.79 0.54 -2.47
C ALA A 63 3.67 1.69 -2.96
N SER A 64 3.60 2.04 -4.25
CA SER A 64 4.36 3.17 -4.82
C SER A 64 3.94 4.50 -4.21
N LEU A 65 2.63 4.73 -4.03
CA LEU A 65 2.13 5.94 -3.38
C LEU A 65 2.53 6.00 -1.90
N ALA A 66 2.37 4.90 -1.19
CA ALA A 66 2.79 4.78 0.20
C ALA A 66 4.30 5.05 0.38
N LEU A 67 5.14 4.49 -0.49
CA LEU A 67 6.58 4.73 -0.51
C LEU A 67 6.89 6.22 -0.72
N LEU A 68 6.35 6.82 -1.78
CA LEU A 68 6.64 8.21 -2.14
C LEU A 68 6.15 9.17 -1.05
N VAL A 69 4.94 9.00 -0.53
CA VAL A 69 4.40 9.85 0.54
C VAL A 69 5.13 9.63 1.86
N GLY A 70 5.50 8.39 2.19
CA GLY A 70 6.28 8.03 3.37
C GLY A 70 7.68 8.66 3.35
N ALA A 71 8.41 8.50 2.25
CA ALA A 71 9.74 9.07 2.06
C ALA A 71 9.72 10.60 2.08
N LEU A 72 8.72 11.23 1.44
CA LEU A 72 8.60 12.68 1.37
C LEU A 72 8.07 13.31 2.66
N ALA A 73 7.52 12.54 3.59
CA ALA A 73 7.01 13.05 4.87
C ALA A 73 8.08 13.79 5.69
N TRP A 74 9.35 13.48 5.47
CA TRP A 74 10.49 14.08 6.17
C TRP A 74 11.34 15.01 5.31
N ALA A 75 11.04 15.17 4.01
CA ALA A 75 11.90 15.89 3.07
C ALA A 75 12.14 17.36 3.47
N ALA A 76 11.10 18.03 3.98
CA ALA A 76 11.19 19.41 4.45
C ALA A 76 12.19 19.56 5.62
N ASP A 77 12.21 18.60 6.54
CA ASP A 77 13.07 18.66 7.72
C ASP A 77 14.53 18.38 7.36
N HIS A 78 14.78 17.41 6.48
CA HIS A 78 16.12 17.14 5.98
C HIS A 78 16.71 18.37 5.29
N ARG A 79 15.89 19.07 4.47
CA ARG A 79 16.31 20.34 3.84
C ARG A 79 16.60 21.44 4.86
N GLY A 80 15.83 21.49 5.95
CA GLY A 80 16.03 22.41 7.07
C GLY A 80 17.03 21.93 8.13
N ARG A 81 17.78 20.85 7.88
CA ARG A 81 18.70 20.20 8.85
C ARG A 81 18.08 19.95 10.22
N HIS A 82 16.77 19.68 10.25
CA HIS A 82 15.96 19.44 11.45
C HIS A 82 15.93 20.59 12.47
N VAL A 83 16.47 21.77 12.17
CA VAL A 83 16.54 22.91 13.13
C VAL A 83 15.14 23.30 13.59
N TYR A 84 14.21 23.45 12.65
CA TYR A 84 12.82 23.81 12.95
C TYR A 84 12.07 22.69 13.68
N ALA A 85 12.35 21.42 13.37
CA ALA A 85 11.69 20.31 14.06
C ALA A 85 12.16 20.18 15.52
N LEU A 86 13.43 20.53 15.79
CA LEU A 86 14.04 20.46 17.13
C LEU A 86 13.70 21.67 18.01
N SER A 87 13.32 22.81 17.42
CA SER A 87 12.93 24.02 18.17
C SER A 87 11.46 24.05 18.56
N LEU A 88 10.63 23.15 18.03
CA LEU A 88 9.21 23.09 18.37
C LEU A 88 9.03 22.69 19.85
N PRO A 89 8.21 23.41 20.63
CA PRO A 89 7.92 23.09 22.03
C PRO A 89 6.90 21.93 22.13
N VAL A 90 7.17 20.84 21.42
CA VAL A 90 6.28 19.68 21.30
C VAL A 90 7.10 18.41 21.43
N PRO A 91 6.64 17.41 22.20
CA PRO A 91 7.36 16.15 22.30
C PRO A 91 7.43 15.43 20.95
N ARG A 92 8.55 14.75 20.70
CA ARG A 92 8.87 14.13 19.40
C ARG A 92 7.83 13.10 18.94
N TRP A 93 7.27 12.33 19.87
CA TRP A 93 6.24 11.32 19.55
C TRP A 93 4.97 11.97 18.99
N HIS A 94 4.56 13.12 19.55
CA HIS A 94 3.38 13.84 19.10
C HIS A 94 3.63 14.48 17.73
N TYR A 95 4.82 15.02 17.50
CA TYR A 95 5.21 15.52 16.19
C TYR A 95 5.20 14.42 15.11
N ALA A 96 5.75 13.24 15.43
CA ALA A 96 5.73 12.08 14.54
C ALA A 96 4.29 11.62 14.23
N LEU A 97 3.41 11.56 15.24
CA LEU A 97 1.99 11.23 15.05
C LEU A 97 1.28 12.24 14.15
N LEU A 98 1.52 13.53 14.33
CA LEU A 98 0.91 14.56 13.48
C LEU A 98 1.35 14.44 12.02
N ARG A 99 2.61 14.07 11.77
CA ARG A 99 3.11 13.80 10.41
C ARG A 99 2.55 12.52 9.81
N PHE A 100 2.51 11.47 10.60
CA PHE A 100 1.90 10.21 10.19
C PHE A 100 0.42 10.44 9.81
N GLY A 101 -0.33 11.11 10.67
CA GLY A 101 -1.73 11.47 10.43
C GLY A 101 -1.90 12.36 9.19
N ALA A 102 -0.99 13.30 8.94
CA ALA A 102 -1.04 14.13 7.74
C ALA A 102 -0.86 13.30 6.46
N GLY A 103 0.06 12.33 6.45
CA GLY A 103 0.18 11.41 5.32
C GLY A 103 -1.03 10.50 5.12
N VAL A 104 -1.62 9.98 6.20
CA VAL A 104 -2.88 9.21 6.14
C VAL A 104 -4.00 10.04 5.51
N VAL A 105 -4.18 11.29 5.94
CA VAL A 105 -5.19 12.20 5.38
C VAL A 105 -4.95 12.45 3.89
N LEU A 106 -3.70 12.64 3.47
CA LEU A 106 -3.38 12.86 2.06
C LEU A 106 -3.61 11.61 1.20
N LEU A 107 -3.29 10.43 1.72
CA LEU A 107 -3.52 9.15 1.05
C LEU A 107 -5.00 8.75 0.97
N ALA A 108 -5.88 9.37 1.76
CA ALA A 108 -7.32 9.16 1.62
C ALA A 108 -7.83 9.56 0.23
N ALA A 109 -7.24 10.59 -0.41
CA ALA A 109 -7.65 11.04 -1.73
C ALA A 109 -7.51 9.96 -2.82
N PRO A 110 -6.33 9.32 -3.05
CA PRO A 110 -6.23 8.24 -4.04
C PRO A 110 -7.05 7.00 -3.67
N VAL A 111 -7.26 6.72 -2.38
CA VAL A 111 -8.17 5.64 -1.93
C VAL A 111 -9.61 5.92 -2.36
N MET A 112 -10.10 7.14 -2.14
CA MET A 112 -11.42 7.57 -2.59
C MET A 112 -11.53 7.55 -4.11
N ALA A 113 -10.46 7.89 -4.83
CA ALA A 113 -10.40 7.84 -6.28
C ALA A 113 -10.61 6.40 -6.82
N VAL A 114 -9.94 5.41 -6.23
CA VAL A 114 -10.15 3.99 -6.54
C VAL A 114 -11.59 3.57 -6.25
N TRP A 115 -12.14 3.99 -5.11
CA TRP A 115 -13.51 3.66 -4.74
C TRP A 115 -14.55 4.21 -5.73
N ILE A 116 -14.45 5.50 -6.07
CA ILE A 116 -15.34 6.15 -7.04
C ILE A 116 -15.16 5.54 -8.43
N GLY A 117 -13.91 5.32 -8.86
CA GLY A 117 -13.61 4.66 -10.13
C GLY A 117 -14.20 3.27 -10.21
N GLY A 118 -14.13 2.50 -9.11
CA GLY A 118 -14.72 1.17 -8.99
C GLY A 118 -16.25 1.20 -9.12
N ILE A 119 -16.92 2.10 -8.42
CA ILE A 119 -18.39 2.27 -8.53
C ILE A 119 -18.77 2.59 -9.98
N LEU A 120 -18.12 3.57 -10.60
CA LEU A 120 -18.41 3.97 -11.98
C LEU A 120 -18.14 2.83 -12.98
N ALA A 121 -17.00 2.15 -12.85
CA ALA A 121 -16.65 0.99 -13.66
C ALA A 121 -17.76 -0.08 -13.61
N THR A 122 -18.22 -0.41 -12.41
CA THR A 122 -19.28 -1.42 -12.23
C THR A 122 -20.65 -0.96 -12.75
N ALA A 123 -20.95 0.34 -12.69
CA ALA A 123 -22.20 0.89 -13.23
C ALA A 123 -22.24 0.89 -14.77
N THR A 124 -21.07 0.91 -15.42
CA THR A 124 -20.96 0.95 -16.90
C THR A 124 -20.97 -0.41 -17.59
N VAL A 125 -20.94 -1.52 -16.84
CA VAL A 125 -20.77 -2.87 -17.40
C VAL A 125 -21.92 -3.79 -17.03
N THR A 126 -22.43 -4.53 -18.01
CA THR A 126 -23.38 -5.63 -17.78
C THR A 126 -22.64 -6.85 -17.27
N ILE A 127 -22.85 -7.20 -16.01
CA ILE A 127 -22.19 -8.33 -15.35
C ILE A 127 -22.95 -9.63 -15.69
N PRO A 128 -22.28 -10.67 -16.23
CA PRO A 128 -22.90 -11.97 -16.46
C PRO A 128 -23.46 -12.61 -15.18
N THR A 129 -24.50 -13.43 -15.31
CA THR A 129 -25.09 -14.17 -14.18
C THR A 129 -24.06 -15.05 -13.51
N GLY A 130 -24.01 -15.02 -12.17
CA GLY A 130 -23.03 -15.78 -11.37
C GLY A 130 -21.70 -15.06 -11.15
N LEU A 131 -21.57 -13.82 -11.62
CA LEU A 131 -20.50 -12.92 -11.22
C LEU A 131 -21.04 -11.75 -10.41
N HIS A 132 -20.23 -11.26 -9.49
CA HIS A 132 -20.54 -10.14 -8.61
C HIS A 132 -19.43 -9.09 -8.68
N ALA A 133 -19.83 -7.82 -8.58
CA ALA A 133 -18.93 -6.70 -8.48
C ALA A 133 -18.70 -6.33 -7.01
N TYR A 134 -17.44 -6.08 -6.65
CA TYR A 134 -17.01 -5.78 -5.28
C TYR A 134 -16.22 -4.46 -5.17
N PRO A 135 -16.76 -3.32 -5.65
CA PRO A 135 -16.02 -2.05 -5.69
C PRO A 135 -15.60 -1.57 -4.30
N THR A 136 -16.47 -1.72 -3.30
CA THR A 136 -16.17 -1.31 -1.92
C THR A 136 -15.12 -2.20 -1.26
N MET A 137 -15.18 -3.53 -1.49
CA MET A 137 -14.20 -4.46 -0.92
C MET A 137 -12.81 -4.26 -1.52
N LEU A 138 -12.75 -4.03 -2.84
CA LEU A 138 -11.51 -3.69 -3.54
C LEU A 138 -10.90 -2.39 -3.01
N ALA A 139 -11.71 -1.35 -2.83
CA ALA A 139 -11.26 -0.08 -2.28
C ALA A 139 -10.80 -0.21 -0.82
N ALA A 140 -11.49 -0.99 0.01
CA ALA A 140 -11.08 -1.26 1.38
C ALA A 140 -9.74 -2.01 1.44
N ARG A 141 -9.55 -3.03 0.60
CA ARG A 141 -8.27 -3.74 0.46
C ARG A 141 -7.16 -2.81 0.00
N PHE A 142 -7.43 -1.94 -0.98
CA PHE A 142 -6.49 -0.92 -1.45
C PHE A 142 -6.12 0.06 -0.33
N ALA A 143 -7.09 0.52 0.45
CA ALA A 143 -6.86 1.39 1.60
C ALA A 143 -5.94 0.74 2.63
N LEU A 144 -6.21 -0.52 2.99
CA LEU A 144 -5.36 -1.27 3.91
C LEU A 144 -3.94 -1.41 3.34
N ALA A 145 -3.79 -1.75 2.05
CA ALA A 145 -2.48 -1.90 1.42
C ALA A 145 -1.68 -0.60 1.48
N VAL A 146 -2.33 0.51 1.12
CA VAL A 146 -1.74 1.84 1.17
C VAL A 146 -1.34 2.21 2.59
N PHE A 147 -2.21 2.04 3.59
CA PHE A 147 -1.94 2.48 4.95
C PHE A 147 -0.90 1.62 5.68
N VAL A 148 -0.94 0.30 5.51
CA VAL A 148 0.07 -0.62 6.08
C VAL A 148 1.43 -0.32 5.46
N THR A 149 1.49 -0.21 4.12
CA THR A 149 2.74 0.10 3.41
C THR A 149 3.25 1.50 3.76
N TYR A 150 2.35 2.47 3.92
CA TYR A 150 2.71 3.82 4.33
C TYR A 150 3.29 3.84 5.73
N ALA A 151 2.70 3.10 6.67
CA ALA A 151 3.24 2.97 8.03
C ALA A 151 4.65 2.39 8.02
N LEU A 152 4.88 1.33 7.22
CA LEU A 152 6.21 0.74 7.06
C LEU A 152 7.22 1.76 6.52
N PHE A 153 6.94 2.41 5.38
CA PHE A 153 7.88 3.36 4.78
C PHE A 153 8.04 4.65 5.57
N PHE A 154 7.00 5.12 6.26
CA PHE A 154 7.09 6.24 7.18
C PHE A 154 8.02 5.91 8.35
N ALA A 155 7.90 4.71 8.94
CA ALA A 155 8.76 4.26 10.03
C ALA A 155 10.22 4.12 9.56
N ILE A 156 10.45 3.51 8.39
CA ILE A 156 11.79 3.40 7.78
C ILE A 156 12.40 4.79 7.56
N SER A 157 11.62 5.73 7.01
CA SER A 157 12.09 7.09 6.69
C SER A 157 12.33 7.95 7.94
N ALA A 158 11.65 7.63 9.05
CA ALA A 158 11.88 8.26 10.35
C ALA A 158 13.07 7.64 11.11
N GLY A 159 13.55 6.47 10.68
CA GLY A 159 14.60 5.72 11.34
C GLY A 159 15.96 6.41 11.27
N THR A 160 16.78 6.21 12.30
CA THR A 160 18.18 6.62 12.28
C THR A 160 19.06 5.51 11.68
N VAL A 161 20.25 5.86 11.19
CA VAL A 161 21.26 4.88 10.74
C VAL A 161 21.53 3.82 11.81
N ARG A 162 21.49 4.23 13.09
CA ARG A 162 21.64 3.31 14.23
C ARG A 162 20.51 2.27 14.29
N MET A 163 19.26 2.70 14.13
CA MET A 163 18.12 1.78 14.08
C MET A 163 18.19 0.83 12.88
N ALA A 164 18.60 1.32 11.71
CA ALA A 164 18.85 0.47 10.56
C ALA A 164 19.92 -0.59 10.86
N GLY A 165 21.01 -0.20 11.53
CA GLY A 165 22.04 -1.13 12.01
C GLY A 165 21.50 -2.20 12.96
N TYR A 166 20.62 -1.83 13.90
CA TYR A 166 19.99 -2.82 14.80
C TYR A 166 19.09 -3.81 14.06
N VAL A 167 18.27 -3.33 13.10
CA VAL A 167 17.38 -4.19 12.31
C VAL A 167 18.20 -5.15 11.43
N LEU A 168 19.21 -4.63 10.72
CA LEU A 168 20.10 -5.45 9.89
C LEU A 168 20.89 -6.45 10.73
N GLY A 169 21.39 -6.03 11.90
CA GLY A 169 22.07 -6.91 12.84
C GLY A 169 21.17 -8.04 13.31
N ALA A 170 19.92 -7.74 13.70
CA ALA A 170 18.96 -8.75 14.11
C ALA A 170 18.64 -9.75 12.98
N LEU A 171 18.43 -9.27 11.75
CA LEU A 171 18.23 -10.13 10.58
C LEU A 171 19.45 -11.02 10.31
N ALA A 172 20.66 -10.47 10.37
CA ALA A 172 21.89 -11.24 10.21
C ALA A 172 22.04 -12.31 11.30
N THR A 173 21.69 -12.00 12.55
CA THR A 173 21.69 -12.98 13.64
C THR A 173 20.71 -14.12 13.36
N VAL A 174 19.47 -13.83 12.93
CA VAL A 174 18.48 -14.85 12.58
C VAL A 174 19.00 -15.75 11.44
N LEU A 175 19.57 -15.15 10.39
CA LEU A 175 20.15 -15.89 9.27
C LEU A 175 21.29 -16.81 9.72
N VAL A 176 22.20 -16.33 10.58
CA VAL A 176 23.30 -17.15 11.12
C VAL A 176 22.76 -18.31 11.94
N VAL A 177 21.76 -18.08 12.79
CA VAL A 177 21.11 -19.15 13.58
C VAL A 177 20.50 -20.20 12.65
N GLU A 178 19.76 -19.78 11.62
CA GLU A 178 19.12 -20.68 10.66
C GLU A 178 20.12 -21.51 9.85
N VAL A 179 21.26 -20.93 9.45
CA VAL A 179 22.34 -21.65 8.79
C VAL A 179 22.95 -22.70 9.72
N ILE A 180 23.20 -22.35 10.99
CA ILE A 180 23.77 -23.28 11.98
C ILE A 180 22.80 -24.43 12.29
N THR A 181 21.51 -24.15 12.49
CA THR A 181 20.51 -25.20 12.77
C THR A 181 20.36 -26.14 11.58
N ASN A 182 20.31 -25.61 10.35
CA ASN A 182 20.25 -26.42 9.15
C ASN A 182 21.50 -27.30 8.98
N ALA A 183 22.70 -26.75 9.25
CA ALA A 183 23.94 -27.53 9.24
C ALA A 183 23.97 -28.64 10.30
N ALA A 184 23.29 -28.43 11.43
CA ALA A 184 23.12 -29.42 12.50
C ALA A 184 22.02 -30.46 12.23
N GLY A 185 21.35 -30.41 11.07
CA GLY A 185 20.22 -31.29 10.74
C GLY A 185 18.93 -30.94 11.49
N ALA A 186 18.90 -29.84 12.24
CA ALA A 186 17.69 -29.29 12.81
C ALA A 186 17.02 -28.39 11.76
N HIS A 187 16.04 -28.92 11.05
CA HIS A 187 15.28 -28.21 10.02
C HIS A 187 14.37 -27.12 10.63
N VAL A 188 14.95 -26.05 11.14
CA VAL A 188 14.24 -24.90 11.71
C VAL A 188 14.26 -23.76 10.69
N SER A 189 13.11 -23.45 10.10
CA SER A 189 12.96 -22.34 9.15
C SER A 189 12.37 -21.09 9.81
N LEU A 190 13.18 -20.36 10.57
CA LEU A 190 12.74 -19.16 11.29
C LEU A 190 12.30 -18.05 10.34
N LEU A 191 13.08 -17.79 9.28
CA LEU A 191 12.77 -16.75 8.32
C LEU A 191 11.51 -17.07 7.52
N GLU A 192 11.35 -18.33 7.10
CA GLU A 192 10.14 -18.77 6.40
C GLU A 192 8.90 -18.61 7.27
N ASN A 193 8.94 -19.07 8.52
CA ASN A 193 7.82 -18.93 9.45
C ASN A 193 7.46 -17.46 9.71
N LEU A 194 8.47 -16.58 9.82
CA LEU A 194 8.25 -15.15 9.95
C LEU A 194 7.61 -14.55 8.69
N LEU A 195 8.11 -14.91 7.50
CA LEU A 195 7.56 -14.45 6.23
C LEU A 195 6.12 -14.94 6.04
N LEU A 196 5.84 -16.21 6.35
CA LEU A 196 4.50 -16.77 6.32
C LEU A 196 3.58 -16.03 7.30
N ALA A 197 4.02 -15.80 8.54
CA ALA A 197 3.24 -15.05 9.52
C ALA A 197 2.96 -13.59 9.10
N LEU A 198 3.83 -13.00 8.28
CA LEU A 198 3.64 -11.64 7.76
C LEU A 198 2.74 -11.60 6.53
N VAL A 199 2.87 -12.56 5.61
CA VAL A 199 2.32 -12.51 4.25
C VAL A 199 1.10 -13.41 4.05
N VAL A 200 0.90 -14.41 4.90
CA VAL A 200 -0.26 -15.32 4.83
C VAL A 200 -1.27 -14.91 5.90
N TRP A 201 -2.54 -14.81 5.53
CA TRP A 201 -3.65 -14.52 6.45
C TRP A 201 -3.53 -15.32 7.77
N PRO A 202 -3.54 -14.68 8.96
CA PRO A 202 -3.93 -13.30 9.27
C PRO A 202 -2.81 -12.23 9.23
N GLY A 203 -1.75 -12.45 8.47
CA GLY A 203 -0.59 -11.56 8.38
C GLY A 203 -0.92 -10.14 7.85
N PRO A 204 -0.24 -9.10 8.34
CA PRO A 204 -0.51 -7.71 7.95
C PRO A 204 -0.18 -7.39 6.49
N LEU A 205 0.72 -8.15 5.86
CA LEU A 205 1.09 -7.99 4.44
C LEU A 205 0.25 -8.87 3.52
N ASP A 206 -0.63 -9.72 4.04
CA ASP A 206 -1.58 -10.51 3.24
C ASP A 206 -2.46 -9.62 2.35
N VAL A 207 -2.73 -8.40 2.79
CA VAL A 207 -3.46 -7.44 1.98
C VAL A 207 -2.78 -7.17 0.64
N LEU A 208 -1.44 -7.24 0.55
CA LEU A 208 -0.66 -7.08 -0.68
C LEU A 208 -0.71 -8.33 -1.56
N THR A 209 -0.98 -9.51 -0.99
CA THR A 209 -0.97 -10.81 -1.66
C THR A 209 -2.38 -11.38 -1.81
N GLY A 210 -2.76 -11.78 -3.02
CA GLY A 210 -4.05 -12.43 -3.26
C GLY A 210 -4.89 -11.73 -4.31
N ARG A 211 -6.20 -11.97 -4.28
CA ARG A 211 -7.10 -11.57 -5.36
C ARG A 211 -7.48 -10.09 -5.28
N TRP A 212 -6.99 -9.34 -6.26
CA TRP A 212 -7.30 -7.93 -6.50
C TRP A 212 -8.26 -7.80 -7.68
N MET A 213 -9.48 -8.30 -7.52
CA MET A 213 -10.47 -8.34 -8.59
C MET A 213 -11.67 -7.46 -8.27
N LEU A 214 -12.06 -6.62 -9.23
CA LEU A 214 -13.28 -5.81 -9.13
C LEU A 214 -14.54 -6.64 -9.35
N ILE A 215 -14.45 -7.65 -10.22
CA ILE A 215 -15.52 -8.59 -10.56
C ILE A 215 -14.97 -10.00 -10.29
N ASP A 216 -15.64 -10.77 -9.45
CA ASP A 216 -15.30 -12.16 -9.13
C ASP A 216 -16.59 -13.01 -9.01
N VAL A 217 -16.44 -14.33 -8.86
CA VAL A 217 -17.54 -15.28 -8.64
C VAL A 217 -18.13 -15.13 -7.24
#